data_AF-E3RMA1-F1
#
_entry.id   AF-E3RMA1-F1
#
_cell.length_a   1.000
_cell.length_b   1.000
_cell.length_c   1.000
_cell.angle_alpha   90.00
_cell.angle_beta   90.00
_cell.angle_gamma   90.00
#
_symmetry.space_group_name_H-M   'P 1'
#
loop_
_entity.id
_entity.type
_entity.pdbx_description
1 polymer ?
#
loop_
_entity_poly.entity_id
_entity_poly.type
_entity_poly.pdbx_seq_one_letter_code
_entity_poly.pdbx_strand_id
1 'polypeptide(L)'
;MAFLFDFPQELFDQILDEYVTITPLPEVFRARVVCRAFHRHIDHALLAETPAQVYRHTDAHAQPAIPWLSGPRSFLKKNSYKFLLNHCKDNRGTNIEYTKLVHSLVDRLLVSADGQIRAPDIALRERYLEDICRGTGFVGEPTDYLLGKNVNKYKRDREFPSSDGNSRTYYYGMFSEILNGDMLAAAAAVGHRDAVHSLLAHGVSLQQTNNHLGCPIKLAAVNNQIRVLFEILEWAKGRLNEGGKSTWVTLTPIKQAIEYAVDANAGASVCMLQEFLLTLGERTQEAPEYSKDGLERMIAVRAASNGNARYVMPWLEESASKNSQDKHKENLKTVLVLACTAGQTKLVQRILDVSSGPEDFCLELSMLAAQHGHRALIDLFQTYGVVMGPQHLLKSLEGTVENRIETADPSKTYFLIVQHMINSGVAVDLHILKRCEMLATELFRNRYISDYTKHISRTDKAMATILVAHTAMNHVKRSVLKDQFYTKTFFKVVLNGRHKVPYAPLPFTDMAREVVEWIESPEPE
;
A
#
# COMPACT_ATOMS: atom_id res chain seq x y z
N MET A 1 18.32 -1.53 36.70
CA MET A 1 17.53 -0.79 35.69
C MET A 1 16.56 -1.78 35.11
N ALA A 2 15.25 -1.63 35.37
CA ALA A 2 14.24 -2.43 34.69
C ALA A 2 14.09 -1.89 33.26
N PHE A 3 14.27 -2.73 32.26
CA PHE A 3 14.00 -2.34 30.88
C PHE A 3 12.48 -2.26 30.69
N LEU A 4 12.02 -1.44 29.73
CA LEU A 4 10.59 -1.29 29.39
C LEU A 4 9.89 -2.64 29.05
N PHE A 5 10.66 -3.71 28.87
CA PHE A 5 10.23 -5.07 28.54
C PHE A 5 10.11 -6.00 29.76
N ASP A 6 10.41 -5.53 30.97
CA ASP A 6 10.32 -6.33 32.20
C ASP A 6 8.92 -6.29 32.84
N PHE A 7 7.95 -5.63 32.20
CA PHE A 7 6.56 -5.58 32.68
C PHE A 7 5.80 -6.85 32.32
N PRO A 8 4.86 -7.31 33.18
CA PRO A 8 3.85 -8.28 32.78
C PRO A 8 3.10 -7.80 31.53
N GLN A 9 2.83 -8.72 30.62
CA GLN A 9 2.26 -8.40 29.31
C GLN A 9 0.91 -7.66 29.43
N GLU A 10 0.09 -7.98 30.43
CA GLU A 10 -1.19 -7.30 30.63
C GLU A 10 -1.03 -5.83 31.05
N LEU A 11 -0.05 -5.53 31.91
CA LEU A 11 0.24 -4.17 32.35
C LEU A 11 0.85 -3.35 31.20
N PHE A 12 1.63 -4.03 30.36
CA PHE A 12 2.23 -3.46 29.18
C PHE A 12 1.17 -3.08 28.12
N ASP A 13 0.20 -3.96 27.87
CA ASP A 13 -0.93 -3.69 26.97
C ASP A 13 -1.78 -2.50 27.47
N GLN A 14 -2.08 -2.44 28.78
CA GLN A 14 -2.79 -1.31 29.39
C GLN A 14 -2.07 0.03 29.21
N ILE A 15 -0.74 0.06 29.37
CA ILE A 15 0.06 1.28 29.16
C ILE A 15 -0.03 1.75 27.72
N LEU A 16 -0.02 0.83 26.74
CA LEU A 16 -0.12 1.18 25.33
C LEU A 16 -1.51 1.67 24.95
N ASP A 17 -2.57 1.05 25.48
CA ASP A 17 -3.95 1.49 25.25
C ASP A 17 -4.16 2.89 25.86
N GLU A 18 -3.71 3.09 27.11
CA GLU A 18 -3.78 4.40 27.76
C GLU A 18 -2.96 5.44 27.00
N TYR A 19 -1.76 5.09 26.50
CA TYR A 19 -0.96 5.95 25.64
C TYR A 19 -1.70 6.37 24.36
N VAL A 20 -2.37 5.44 23.66
CA VAL A 20 -3.10 5.76 22.42
C VAL A 20 -4.31 6.66 22.69
N THR A 21 -4.97 6.50 23.83
CA THR A 21 -6.16 7.31 24.20
C THR A 21 -5.81 8.75 24.60
N ILE A 22 -4.73 8.95 25.35
CA ILE A 22 -4.34 10.28 25.87
C ILE A 22 -3.48 11.07 24.87
N THR A 23 -2.79 10.39 23.97
CA THR A 23 -1.80 11.01 23.08
C THR A 23 -2.46 11.50 21.80
N PRO A 24 -2.15 12.72 21.32
CA PRO A 24 -2.62 13.17 20.02
C PRO A 24 -2.26 12.17 18.93
N LEU A 25 -3.23 11.85 18.07
CA LEU A 25 -3.06 10.86 17.00
C LEU A 25 -1.75 11.04 16.16
N PRO A 26 -1.22 12.26 15.88
CA PRO A 26 0.08 12.40 15.21
C PRO A 26 1.27 11.80 15.97
N GLU A 27 1.26 11.89 17.30
CA GLU A 27 2.31 11.36 18.18
C GLU A 27 2.18 9.84 18.35
N VAL A 28 0.95 9.30 18.33
CA VAL A 28 0.70 7.85 18.26
C VAL A 28 1.28 7.26 16.97
N PHE A 29 1.01 7.89 15.82
CA PHE A 29 1.58 7.48 14.54
C PHE A 29 3.11 7.63 14.50
N ARG A 30 3.69 8.58 15.24
CA ARG A 30 5.14 8.71 15.39
C ARG A 30 5.73 7.58 16.23
N ALA A 31 5.10 7.21 17.34
CA ALA A 31 5.54 6.10 18.19
C ALA A 31 5.48 4.76 17.44
N ARG A 32 4.39 4.53 16.69
CA ARG A 32 4.21 3.40 15.76
C ARG A 32 5.39 3.24 14.80
N VAL A 33 5.88 4.37 14.32
CA VAL A 33 6.96 4.50 13.34
C VAL A 33 8.33 4.20 13.95
N VAL A 34 8.60 4.70 15.14
CA VAL A 34 9.91 4.60 15.79
C VAL A 34 10.12 3.24 16.48
N CYS A 35 9.05 2.64 17.02
CA CYS A 35 9.15 1.42 17.84
C CYS A 35 8.57 0.19 17.14
N ARG A 36 9.43 -0.60 16.48
CA ARG A 36 9.03 -1.87 15.84
C ARG A 36 8.45 -2.91 16.82
N ALA A 37 8.83 -2.86 18.09
CA ALA A 37 8.24 -3.76 19.09
C ALA A 37 6.74 -3.47 19.33
N PHE A 38 6.35 -2.19 19.25
CA PHE A 38 5.02 -1.73 19.65
C PHE A 38 4.10 -1.41 18.47
N HIS A 39 4.64 -1.38 17.24
CA HIS A 39 3.85 -1.02 16.06
C HIS A 39 2.60 -1.90 15.90
N ARG A 40 2.65 -3.19 16.28
CA ARG A 40 1.51 -4.12 16.19
C ARG A 40 0.42 -3.82 17.20
N HIS A 41 0.81 -3.50 18.44
CA HIS A 41 -0.12 -3.13 19.51
C HIS A 41 -0.74 -1.76 19.22
N ILE A 42 0.06 -0.79 18.76
CA ILE A 42 -0.43 0.52 18.33
C ILE A 42 -1.35 0.36 17.11
N ASP A 43 -1.02 -0.50 16.14
CA ASP A 43 -1.91 -0.82 15.01
C ASP A 43 -3.26 -1.37 15.48
N HIS A 44 -3.24 -2.27 16.47
CA HIS A 44 -4.45 -2.84 17.06
C HIS A 44 -5.29 -1.76 17.75
N ALA A 45 -4.72 -1.00 18.69
CA ALA A 45 -5.40 0.06 19.40
C ALA A 45 -5.95 1.14 18.44
N LEU A 46 -5.20 1.50 17.41
CA LEU A 46 -5.68 2.40 16.36
C LEU A 46 -6.90 1.82 15.62
N LEU A 47 -6.84 0.54 15.23
CA LEU A 47 -7.90 -0.08 14.43
C LEU A 47 -9.11 -0.57 15.23
N ALA A 48 -8.98 -0.77 16.54
CA ALA A 48 -10.03 -1.30 17.40
C ALA A 48 -10.69 -0.21 18.27
N GLU A 49 -9.92 0.78 18.73
CA GLU A 49 -10.36 1.69 19.80
C GLU A 49 -10.52 3.13 19.33
N THR A 50 -9.98 3.49 18.16
CA THR A 50 -10.00 4.86 17.66
C THR A 50 -11.25 5.14 16.81
N PRO A 51 -12.10 6.13 17.15
CA PRO A 51 -13.29 6.45 16.35
C PRO A 51 -12.98 6.89 14.91
N ALA A 52 -13.85 6.55 13.94
CA ALA A 52 -13.67 6.89 12.52
C ALA A 52 -13.60 8.41 12.27
N GLN A 53 -14.18 9.23 13.14
CA GLN A 53 -14.14 10.69 13.04
C GLN A 53 -12.73 11.26 13.20
N VAL A 54 -11.87 10.58 13.98
CA VAL A 54 -10.47 11.00 14.17
C VAL A 54 -9.69 10.94 12.86
N TYR A 55 -10.07 10.01 11.98
CA TYR A 55 -9.53 9.86 10.64
C TYR A 55 -10.11 10.87 9.61
N ARG A 56 -11.18 11.63 9.95
CA ARG A 56 -11.81 12.65 9.07
C ARG A 56 -11.10 14.00 9.09
N HIS A 57 -10.64 14.43 10.27
CA HIS A 57 -10.27 15.82 10.52
C HIS A 57 -8.86 16.22 10.06
N THR A 58 -8.14 15.35 9.37
CA THR A 58 -6.68 15.49 9.23
C THR A 58 -6.20 16.07 7.91
N ASP A 59 -7.08 16.28 6.93
CA ASP A 59 -6.72 16.99 5.69
C ASP A 59 -6.88 18.53 5.81
N ALA A 60 -7.75 19.02 6.70
CA ALA A 60 -8.13 20.45 6.76
C ALA A 60 -7.86 21.16 8.11
N HIS A 61 -7.74 20.44 9.23
CA HIS A 61 -7.40 20.99 10.55
C HIS A 61 -6.03 20.50 11.07
N ALA A 62 -5.18 19.98 10.19
CA ALA A 62 -3.77 19.84 10.55
C ALA A 62 -3.27 21.21 10.99
N GLN A 63 -2.98 21.37 12.29
CA GLN A 63 -2.19 22.50 12.75
C GLN A 63 -0.96 22.60 11.84
N PRO A 64 -0.55 23.81 11.41
CA PRO A 64 0.57 24.00 10.49
C PRO A 64 1.92 23.43 10.98
N ALA A 65 1.96 22.82 12.16
CA ALA A 65 3.14 22.25 12.79
C ALA A 65 3.30 20.72 12.62
N ILE A 66 2.24 19.90 12.41
CA ILE A 66 2.37 18.41 12.44
C ILE A 66 1.40 17.64 11.50
N PRO A 67 1.62 17.57 10.18
CA PRO A 67 0.98 16.56 9.30
C PRO A 67 1.76 15.27 8.97
N TRP A 68 1.32 14.16 9.55
CA TRP A 68 1.19 12.78 9.05
C TRP A 68 2.10 12.23 7.90
N LEU A 69 3.08 11.40 8.25
CA LEU A 69 3.91 10.55 7.34
C LEU A 69 3.11 9.55 6.48
N SER A 70 1.97 9.12 7.00
CA SER A 70 0.90 8.43 6.30
C SER A 70 -0.36 8.97 6.91
N GLY A 71 -1.07 9.81 6.17
CA GLY A 71 -2.34 10.34 6.63
C GLY A 71 -3.16 9.21 7.26
N PRO A 72 -3.88 9.45 8.37
CA PRO A 72 -4.76 8.45 8.97
C PRO A 72 -5.65 7.76 7.93
N ARG A 73 -6.01 8.48 6.86
CA ARG A 73 -6.72 7.97 5.68
C ARG A 73 -5.95 6.89 4.88
N SER A 74 -4.65 7.02 4.64
CA SER A 74 -3.86 6.00 3.93
C SER A 74 -3.67 4.74 4.78
N PHE A 75 -3.42 4.92 6.08
CA PHE A 75 -3.40 3.82 7.04
C PHE A 75 -4.73 3.09 7.11
N LEU A 76 -5.84 3.85 7.18
CA LEU A 76 -7.19 3.30 7.16
C LEU A 76 -7.50 2.61 5.83
N LYS A 77 -7.07 3.14 4.68
CA LYS A 77 -7.27 2.50 3.36
C LYS A 77 -6.63 1.11 3.32
N LYS A 78 -5.39 0.98 3.83
CA LYS A 78 -4.65 -0.30 3.86
C LYS A 78 -5.21 -1.31 4.86
N ASN A 79 -5.81 -0.83 5.95
CA ASN A 79 -6.33 -1.66 7.04
C ASN A 79 -7.87 -1.57 7.17
N SER A 80 -8.54 -1.17 6.11
CA SER A 80 -9.97 -0.84 6.09
C SER A 80 -10.84 -2.01 6.53
N TYR A 81 -10.48 -3.24 6.13
CA TYR A 81 -11.21 -4.44 6.54
C TYR A 81 -11.06 -4.72 8.03
N LYS A 82 -9.86 -4.57 8.61
CA LYS A 82 -9.61 -4.81 10.04
C LYS A 82 -10.33 -3.77 10.89
N PHE A 83 -10.26 -2.52 10.45
CA PHE A 83 -11.01 -1.42 11.04
C PHE A 83 -12.51 -1.72 11.02
N LEU A 84 -13.07 -2.00 9.84
CA LEU A 84 -14.50 -2.32 9.72
C LEU A 84 -14.88 -3.53 10.57
N LEU A 85 -14.08 -4.59 10.57
CA LEU A 85 -14.32 -5.80 11.34
C LEU A 85 -14.38 -5.53 12.85
N ASN A 86 -13.37 -4.87 13.41
CA ASN A 86 -13.32 -4.55 14.83
C ASN A 86 -14.49 -3.66 15.23
N HIS A 87 -14.79 -2.66 14.41
CA HIS A 87 -15.88 -1.72 14.68
C HIS A 87 -17.27 -2.34 14.49
N CYS A 88 -17.41 -3.39 13.67
CA CYS A 88 -18.61 -4.23 13.62
C CYS A 88 -18.72 -5.18 14.82
N LYS A 89 -17.63 -5.55 15.48
CA LYS A 89 -17.71 -6.36 16.71
C LYS A 89 -18.13 -5.50 17.91
N ASP A 90 -17.61 -4.27 18.03
CA ASP A 90 -17.77 -3.44 19.23
C ASP A 90 -18.67 -2.19 19.05
N ASN A 91 -19.21 -1.92 17.85
CA ASN A 91 -20.06 -0.75 17.53
C ASN A 91 -19.45 0.64 17.85
N ARG A 92 -18.13 0.75 17.94
CA ARG A 92 -17.47 1.99 18.42
C ARG A 92 -17.13 2.96 17.29
N GLY A 93 -17.94 3.96 16.99
CA GLY A 93 -17.46 5.15 16.26
C GLY A 93 -17.14 5.00 14.76
N THR A 94 -17.52 3.89 14.09
CA THR A 94 -17.72 3.87 12.63
C THR A 94 -18.97 4.66 12.23
N ASN A 95 -19.18 4.87 10.93
CA ASN A 95 -20.51 5.23 10.44
C ASN A 95 -21.50 4.13 10.89
N ILE A 96 -22.26 4.42 11.96
CA ILE A 96 -23.19 3.49 12.62
C ILE A 96 -24.14 2.89 11.59
N GLU A 97 -24.53 3.66 10.58
CA GLU A 97 -25.43 3.20 9.53
C GLU A 97 -24.79 2.16 8.61
N TYR A 98 -23.48 2.26 8.33
CA TYR A 98 -22.76 1.25 7.56
C TYR A 98 -22.55 -0.04 8.38
N THR A 99 -22.24 0.07 9.66
CA THR A 99 -22.14 -1.09 10.56
C THR A 99 -23.51 -1.77 10.73
N LYS A 100 -24.59 -1.01 10.91
CA LYS A 100 -25.96 -1.53 10.91
C LYS A 100 -26.33 -2.22 9.59
N LEU A 101 -25.93 -1.65 8.46
CA LEU A 101 -26.13 -2.26 7.15
C LEU A 101 -25.44 -3.64 7.09
N VAL A 102 -24.16 -3.73 7.47
CA VAL A 102 -23.41 -4.99 7.49
C VAL A 102 -24.09 -6.01 8.40
N HIS A 103 -24.47 -5.64 9.62
CA HIS A 103 -25.20 -6.54 10.51
C HIS A 103 -26.54 -6.97 9.96
N SER A 104 -27.33 -6.05 9.41
CA SER A 104 -28.64 -6.35 8.83
C SER A 104 -28.53 -7.29 7.62
N LEU A 105 -27.48 -7.15 6.81
CA LEU A 105 -27.17 -8.09 5.73
C LEU A 105 -26.81 -9.47 6.27
N VAL A 106 -25.93 -9.55 7.28
CA VAL A 106 -25.56 -10.82 7.92
C VAL A 106 -26.78 -11.50 8.52
N ASP A 107 -27.59 -10.76 9.29
CA ASP A 107 -28.76 -11.30 9.96
C ASP A 107 -29.80 -11.79 8.93
N ARG A 108 -30.03 -11.05 7.83
CA ARG A 108 -30.90 -11.51 6.73
C ARG A 108 -30.37 -12.73 5.99
N LEU A 109 -29.05 -12.87 5.83
CA LEU A 109 -28.43 -14.06 5.21
C LEU A 109 -28.46 -15.29 6.14
N LEU A 110 -28.51 -15.07 7.45
CA LEU A 110 -28.64 -16.15 8.43
C LEU A 110 -30.08 -16.65 8.58
N VAL A 111 -31.07 -15.82 8.22
CA VAL A 111 -32.47 -16.25 8.14
C VAL A 111 -32.64 -17.08 6.86
N SER A 112 -32.65 -18.41 6.99
CA SER A 112 -32.91 -19.31 5.86
C SER A 112 -34.37 -19.23 5.38
N ALA A 113 -34.63 -19.74 4.17
CA ALA A 113 -35.92 -19.76 3.50
C ALA A 113 -37.09 -20.38 4.31
N ASP A 114 -36.82 -21.09 5.42
CA ASP A 114 -37.83 -21.73 6.28
C ASP A 114 -38.23 -20.89 7.52
N GLY A 115 -37.68 -19.68 7.68
CA GLY A 115 -38.08 -18.73 8.73
C GLY A 115 -37.75 -19.16 10.17
N GLN A 116 -37.06 -20.29 10.38
CA GLN A 116 -36.60 -20.70 11.71
C GLN A 116 -35.19 -20.17 12.00
N ILE A 117 -35.10 -19.37 13.06
CA ILE A 117 -33.84 -19.00 13.71
C ILE A 117 -33.29 -20.28 14.36
N ARG A 118 -32.48 -21.06 13.63
CA ARG A 118 -31.56 -21.99 14.30
C ARG A 118 -30.74 -21.14 15.27
N ALA A 119 -30.58 -21.60 16.51
CA ALA A 119 -29.77 -20.92 17.52
C ALA A 119 -28.53 -20.32 16.84
N PRO A 120 -28.26 -19.01 17.00
CA PRO A 120 -27.31 -18.32 16.17
C PRO A 120 -25.99 -19.07 16.27
N ASP A 121 -25.58 -19.69 15.16
CA ASP A 121 -24.25 -20.24 15.08
C ASP A 121 -23.32 -19.02 15.09
N ILE A 122 -22.88 -18.66 16.30
CA ILE A 122 -22.07 -17.47 16.57
C ILE A 122 -20.85 -17.51 15.67
N ALA A 123 -20.28 -18.70 15.45
CA ALA A 123 -19.14 -18.89 14.56
C ALA A 123 -19.50 -18.62 13.08
N LEU A 124 -20.69 -19.05 12.61
CA LEU A 124 -21.15 -18.74 11.26
C LEU A 124 -21.41 -17.25 11.07
N ARG A 125 -22.04 -16.60 12.06
CA ARG A 125 -22.29 -15.15 12.04
C ARG A 125 -21.00 -14.35 12.00
N GLU A 126 -20.04 -14.71 12.84
CA GLU A 126 -18.71 -14.10 12.86
C GLU A 126 -17.98 -14.28 11.52
N ARG A 127 -18.05 -15.48 10.94
CA ARG A 127 -17.48 -15.75 9.62
C ARG A 127 -18.11 -14.89 8.53
N TYR A 128 -19.44 -14.74 8.52
CA TYR A 128 -20.15 -13.91 7.54
C TYR A 128 -19.74 -12.44 7.68
N LEU A 129 -19.63 -11.96 8.92
CA LEU A 129 -19.15 -10.62 9.21
C LEU A 129 -17.72 -10.42 8.68
N GLU A 130 -16.82 -11.36 8.95
CA GLU A 130 -15.43 -11.34 8.50
C GLU A 130 -15.32 -11.33 6.97
N ASP A 131 -16.06 -12.20 6.28
CA ASP A 131 -16.06 -12.29 4.83
C ASP A 131 -16.60 -10.99 4.18
N ILE A 132 -17.69 -10.42 4.69
CA ILE A 132 -18.22 -9.15 4.16
C ILE A 132 -17.24 -8.00 4.41
N CYS A 133 -16.65 -7.92 5.61
CA CYS A 133 -15.69 -6.86 5.95
C CYS A 133 -14.40 -6.99 5.13
N ARG A 134 -13.91 -8.21 4.92
CA ARG A 134 -12.75 -8.51 4.08
C ARG A 134 -13.03 -8.09 2.63
N GLY A 135 -14.11 -8.55 2.04
CA GLY A 135 -14.45 -8.23 0.65
C GLY A 135 -14.59 -6.72 0.43
N THR A 136 -15.33 -6.03 1.29
CA THR A 136 -15.53 -4.57 1.18
C THR A 136 -14.24 -3.78 1.36
N GLY A 137 -13.34 -4.23 2.23
CA GLY A 137 -12.04 -3.62 2.45
C GLY A 137 -11.11 -3.68 1.22
N PHE A 138 -11.20 -4.75 0.43
CA PHE A 138 -10.42 -4.92 -0.81
C PHE A 138 -11.08 -4.27 -2.03
N VAL A 139 -12.40 -4.38 -2.19
CA VAL A 139 -13.11 -4.03 -3.44
C VAL A 139 -13.57 -2.57 -3.50
N GLY A 140 -13.83 -1.93 -2.35
CA GLY A 140 -14.37 -0.57 -2.30
C GLY A 140 -13.32 0.55 -2.25
N GLU A 141 -13.77 1.80 -2.24
CA GLU A 141 -13.08 2.91 -1.55
C GLU A 141 -13.65 3.04 -0.13
N PRO A 142 -13.49 2.03 0.75
CA PRO A 142 -14.19 1.95 2.04
C PRO A 142 -13.87 3.16 2.90
N THR A 143 -12.68 3.74 2.75
CA THR A 143 -12.23 4.92 3.48
C THR A 143 -13.23 6.07 3.41
N ASP A 144 -13.84 6.38 2.26
CA ASP A 144 -14.71 7.56 2.16
C ASP A 144 -16.10 7.33 2.76
N TYR A 145 -16.59 6.09 2.70
CA TYR A 145 -17.83 5.64 3.34
C TYR A 145 -17.68 5.47 4.86
N LEU A 146 -16.58 4.86 5.31
CA LEU A 146 -16.20 4.72 6.73
C LEU A 146 -16.04 6.10 7.39
N LEU A 147 -15.43 7.04 6.66
CA LEU A 147 -15.23 8.42 7.09
C LEU A 147 -16.43 9.33 6.83
N GLY A 148 -17.58 8.80 6.38
CA GLY A 148 -18.83 9.55 6.23
C GLY A 148 -18.72 10.84 5.41
N LYS A 149 -17.83 10.90 4.40
CA LYS A 149 -17.88 11.99 3.42
C LYS A 149 -19.18 11.87 2.65
N ASN A 150 -19.93 12.97 2.59
CA ASN A 150 -21.23 13.08 1.93
C ASN A 150 -21.20 12.43 0.55
N VAL A 151 -21.98 11.37 0.34
CA VAL A 151 -22.11 10.63 -0.93
C VAL A 151 -22.50 11.56 -2.10
N ASN A 152 -22.99 12.76 -1.78
CA ASN A 152 -23.28 13.84 -2.72
C ASN A 152 -22.07 14.32 -3.57
N LYS A 153 -20.81 14.04 -3.23
CA LYS A 153 -19.67 14.40 -4.11
C LYS A 153 -19.50 13.45 -5.30
N TYR A 154 -19.95 12.20 -5.20
CA TYR A 154 -19.97 11.27 -6.34
C TYR A 154 -21.05 11.60 -7.39
N LYS A 155 -21.89 12.62 -7.15
CA LYS A 155 -22.92 13.09 -8.11
C LYS A 155 -22.36 13.81 -9.34
N ARG A 156 -21.10 14.27 -9.37
CA ARG A 156 -20.61 15.15 -10.47
C ARG A 156 -19.63 14.54 -11.46
N ASP A 157 -18.89 13.48 -11.10
CA ASP A 157 -17.72 13.08 -11.92
C ASP A 157 -17.90 11.76 -12.70
N ARG A 158 -19.08 11.11 -12.67
CA ARG A 158 -19.36 9.90 -13.46
C ARG A 158 -20.77 9.90 -14.06
N GLU A 159 -21.07 10.87 -14.90
CA GLU A 159 -22.12 10.71 -15.90
C GLU A 159 -21.58 9.79 -17.00
N PHE A 160 -21.85 8.48 -16.91
CA PHE A 160 -21.76 7.62 -18.07
C PHE A 160 -23.03 7.81 -18.92
N PRO A 161 -22.91 8.00 -20.24
CA PRO A 161 -24.07 8.14 -21.09
C PRO A 161 -24.85 6.81 -21.09
N SER A 162 -26.03 6.81 -20.46
CA SER A 162 -27.01 5.74 -20.58
C SER A 162 -27.59 5.74 -21.99
N SER A 163 -27.51 4.62 -22.71
CA SER A 163 -28.09 4.46 -24.05
C SER A 163 -29.63 4.43 -24.04
N ASP A 164 -30.24 4.28 -22.86
CA ASP A 164 -31.68 4.40 -22.69
C ASP A 164 -31.91 5.74 -21.98
N GLY A 165 -32.53 6.70 -22.69
CA GLY A 165 -32.72 8.11 -22.29
C GLY A 165 -33.61 8.35 -21.06
N ASN A 166 -33.59 7.45 -20.08
CA ASN A 166 -34.29 7.57 -18.81
C ASN A 166 -33.27 7.90 -17.72
N SER A 167 -32.93 9.19 -17.62
CA SER A 167 -32.14 9.73 -16.50
C SER A 167 -32.99 9.71 -15.22
N ARG A 168 -33.08 8.56 -14.56
CA ARG A 168 -33.64 8.46 -13.21
C ARG A 168 -32.57 8.87 -12.21
N THR A 169 -32.68 10.09 -11.73
CA THR A 169 -31.98 10.64 -10.57
C THR A 169 -32.38 9.84 -9.33
N TYR A 170 -31.53 8.88 -8.92
CA TYR A 170 -31.70 8.17 -7.65
C TYR A 170 -31.18 9.05 -6.51
N TYR A 171 -32.10 9.42 -5.63
CA TYR A 171 -31.81 10.08 -4.37
C TYR A 171 -31.05 9.11 -3.47
N TYR A 172 -29.77 9.40 -3.18
CA TYR A 172 -29.05 8.81 -2.04
C TYR A 172 -29.64 9.41 -0.75
N GLY A 173 -30.84 8.93 -0.38
CA GLY A 173 -31.40 9.09 0.95
C GLY A 173 -30.65 8.20 1.94
N MET A 174 -30.87 8.43 3.23
CA MET A 174 -30.42 7.60 4.36
C MET A 174 -30.21 6.12 4.03
N PHE A 175 -29.20 5.49 4.64
CA PHE A 175 -28.88 4.04 4.65
C PHE A 175 -30.03 3.09 5.11
N SER A 176 -31.29 3.49 5.03
CA SER A 176 -32.46 2.79 5.59
C SER A 176 -32.98 1.62 4.75
N GLU A 177 -32.64 1.53 3.47
CA GLU A 177 -33.11 0.45 2.58
C GLU A 177 -31.95 -0.37 2.02
N ILE A 178 -31.87 -1.65 2.40
CA ILE A 178 -30.94 -2.61 1.78
C ILE A 178 -31.36 -2.79 0.33
N LEU A 179 -30.46 -2.46 -0.61
CA LEU A 179 -30.69 -2.71 -2.02
C LEU A 179 -30.55 -4.20 -2.32
N ASN A 180 -31.31 -4.73 -3.28
CA ASN A 180 -31.13 -6.11 -3.76
C ASN A 180 -29.70 -6.37 -4.25
N GLY A 181 -29.03 -5.34 -4.78
CA GLY A 181 -27.61 -5.39 -5.14
C GLY A 181 -26.67 -5.52 -3.94
N ASP A 182 -27.00 -4.95 -2.77
CA ASP A 182 -26.23 -5.14 -1.53
C ASP A 182 -26.39 -6.57 -1.01
N MET A 183 -27.61 -7.10 -1.07
CA MET A 183 -27.89 -8.48 -0.68
C MET A 183 -27.13 -9.47 -1.56
N LEU A 184 -27.13 -9.27 -2.88
CA LEU A 184 -26.39 -10.13 -3.80
C LEU A 184 -24.88 -10.07 -3.55
N ALA A 185 -24.34 -8.87 -3.29
CA ALA A 185 -22.94 -8.67 -2.97
C ALA A 185 -22.56 -9.35 -1.63
N ALA A 186 -23.39 -9.22 -0.59
CA ALA A 186 -23.18 -9.85 0.70
C ALA A 186 -23.26 -11.39 0.60
N ALA A 187 -24.30 -11.91 -0.06
CA ALA A 187 -24.45 -13.34 -0.32
C ALA A 187 -23.23 -13.90 -1.06
N ALA A 188 -22.71 -13.14 -2.02
CA ALA A 188 -21.54 -13.52 -2.78
C ALA A 188 -20.24 -13.51 -1.95
N ALA A 189 -20.09 -12.52 -1.06
CA ALA A 189 -18.95 -12.44 -0.16
C ALA A 189 -18.87 -13.64 0.79
N VAL A 190 -20.00 -14.07 1.34
CA VAL A 190 -20.05 -15.15 2.36
C VAL A 190 -20.20 -16.55 1.77
N GLY A 191 -20.40 -16.66 0.46
CA GLY A 191 -20.60 -17.96 -0.21
C GLY A 191 -22.02 -18.52 -0.08
N HIS A 192 -23.03 -17.69 0.19
CA HIS A 192 -24.43 -18.11 0.29
C HIS A 192 -25.02 -18.35 -1.11
N ARG A 193 -24.74 -19.53 -1.64
CA ARG A 193 -25.12 -19.96 -3.00
C ARG A 193 -26.61 -19.77 -3.31
N ASP A 194 -27.50 -20.28 -2.46
CA ASP A 194 -28.94 -20.27 -2.75
C ASP A 194 -29.50 -18.85 -2.84
N ALA A 195 -29.05 -17.95 -1.96
CA ALA A 195 -29.41 -16.53 -2.02
C ALA A 195 -28.91 -15.88 -3.32
N VAL A 196 -27.69 -16.19 -3.75
CA VAL A 196 -27.16 -15.73 -5.05
C VAL A 196 -28.03 -16.25 -6.20
N HIS A 197 -28.35 -17.55 -6.21
CA HIS A 197 -29.22 -18.17 -7.22
C HIS A 197 -30.55 -17.44 -7.34
N SER A 198 -31.26 -17.30 -6.23
CA SER A 198 -32.57 -16.66 -6.19
C SER A 198 -32.50 -15.21 -6.65
N LEU A 199 -31.51 -14.42 -6.19
CA LEU A 199 -31.37 -13.02 -6.58
C LEU A 199 -31.06 -12.85 -8.07
N LEU A 200 -30.21 -13.72 -8.63
CA LEU A 200 -29.91 -13.71 -10.07
C LEU A 200 -31.12 -14.13 -10.92
N ALA A 201 -31.90 -15.11 -10.46
CA ALA A 201 -33.13 -15.53 -11.12
C ALA A 201 -34.19 -14.41 -11.15
N HIS A 202 -34.23 -13.55 -10.13
CA HIS A 202 -35.09 -12.37 -10.08
C HIS A 202 -34.54 -11.16 -10.88
N GLY A 203 -33.44 -11.35 -11.63
CA GLY A 203 -32.90 -10.33 -12.54
C GLY A 203 -32.08 -9.23 -11.87
N VAL A 204 -31.61 -9.43 -10.63
CA VAL A 204 -30.68 -8.50 -9.98
C VAL A 204 -29.38 -8.42 -10.80
N SER A 205 -28.95 -7.21 -11.14
CA SER A 205 -27.80 -7.01 -12.04
C SER A 205 -26.47 -7.20 -11.30
N LEU A 206 -25.58 -8.02 -11.88
CA LEU A 206 -24.18 -8.17 -11.42
C LEU A 206 -23.35 -6.88 -11.54
N GLN A 207 -23.78 -5.95 -12.39
CA GLN A 207 -23.06 -4.73 -12.74
C GLN A 207 -23.56 -3.50 -11.98
N GLN A 208 -24.51 -3.62 -11.05
CA GLN A 208 -24.93 -2.47 -10.24
C GLN A 208 -23.77 -1.99 -9.37
N THR A 209 -23.08 -0.96 -9.85
CA THR A 209 -21.91 -0.29 -9.26
C THR A 209 -22.28 0.75 -8.21
N ASN A 210 -23.57 0.95 -7.95
CA ASN A 210 -24.08 1.93 -7.00
C ASN A 210 -24.47 1.32 -5.64
N ASN A 211 -24.23 0.03 -5.43
CA ASN A 211 -24.43 -0.65 -4.16
C ASN A 211 -23.30 -0.32 -3.16
N HIS A 212 -23.57 -0.46 -1.87
CA HIS A 212 -22.69 -0.06 -0.77
C HIS A 212 -21.50 -1.01 -0.56
N LEU A 213 -21.62 -2.27 -1.00
CA LEU A 213 -20.59 -3.31 -0.84
C LEU A 213 -19.69 -3.49 -2.07
N GLY A 214 -20.10 -2.98 -3.23
CA GLY A 214 -19.39 -3.15 -4.50
C GLY A 214 -19.81 -4.40 -5.29
N CYS A 215 -19.00 -4.76 -6.28
CA CYS A 215 -19.36 -5.76 -7.29
C CYS A 215 -19.35 -7.21 -6.72
N PRO A 216 -20.46 -7.97 -6.82
CA PRO A 216 -20.58 -9.31 -6.23
C PRO A 216 -19.48 -10.30 -6.66
N ILE A 217 -19.11 -10.31 -7.94
CA ILE A 217 -18.08 -11.22 -8.46
C ILE A 217 -16.70 -10.94 -7.85
N LYS A 218 -16.37 -9.67 -7.59
CA LYS A 218 -15.10 -9.30 -6.95
C LYS A 218 -15.06 -9.75 -5.49
N LEU A 219 -16.16 -9.61 -4.77
CA LEU A 219 -16.28 -10.05 -3.37
C LEU A 219 -16.15 -11.57 -3.24
N ALA A 220 -16.87 -12.32 -4.09
CA ALA A 220 -16.73 -13.77 -4.16
C ALA A 220 -15.30 -14.19 -4.53
N ALA A 221 -14.64 -13.45 -5.43
CA ALA A 221 -13.27 -13.70 -5.83
C ALA A 221 -12.28 -13.50 -4.67
N VAL A 222 -12.33 -12.36 -3.99
CA VAL A 222 -11.48 -12.03 -2.83
C VAL A 222 -11.62 -13.03 -1.69
N ASN A 223 -12.85 -13.49 -1.42
CA ASN A 223 -13.13 -14.44 -0.34
C ASN A 223 -13.01 -15.91 -0.76
N ASN A 224 -12.57 -16.18 -1.99
CA ASN A 224 -12.37 -17.54 -2.49
C ASN A 224 -13.65 -18.40 -2.47
N GLN A 225 -14.81 -17.79 -2.76
CA GLN A 225 -16.13 -18.43 -2.74
C GLN A 225 -16.44 -19.13 -4.07
N ILE A 226 -15.76 -20.24 -4.32
CA ILE A 226 -15.74 -20.94 -5.61
C ILE A 226 -17.12 -21.38 -6.11
N ARG A 227 -17.99 -21.87 -5.21
CA ARG A 227 -19.34 -22.32 -5.59
C ARG A 227 -20.22 -21.16 -6.08
N VAL A 228 -20.10 -20.00 -5.45
CA VAL A 228 -20.80 -18.79 -5.87
C VAL A 228 -20.21 -18.24 -7.17
N LEU A 229 -18.88 -18.24 -7.30
CA LEU A 229 -18.24 -17.81 -8.54
C LEU A 229 -18.74 -18.65 -9.71
N PHE A 230 -18.73 -19.98 -9.59
CA PHE A 230 -19.26 -20.87 -10.61
C PHE A 230 -20.69 -20.49 -11.01
N GLU A 231 -21.56 -20.24 -10.04
CA GLU A 231 -22.95 -19.84 -10.29
C GLU A 231 -23.09 -18.50 -11.01
N ILE A 232 -22.36 -17.47 -10.56
CA ILE A 232 -22.33 -16.15 -11.21
C ILE A 232 -21.83 -16.28 -12.66
N LEU A 233 -20.81 -17.11 -12.87
CA LEU A 233 -20.19 -17.35 -14.17
C LEU A 233 -21.12 -18.13 -15.13
N GLU A 234 -21.83 -19.15 -14.65
CA GLU A 234 -22.85 -19.86 -15.45
C GLU A 234 -24.03 -18.95 -15.83
N TRP A 235 -24.49 -18.11 -14.90
CA TRP A 235 -25.51 -17.11 -15.22
C TRP A 235 -25.02 -16.11 -16.27
N ALA A 236 -23.77 -15.66 -16.16
CA ALA A 236 -23.16 -14.75 -17.15
C ALA A 236 -23.03 -15.41 -18.53
N LYS A 237 -22.64 -16.69 -18.61
CA LYS A 237 -22.63 -17.47 -19.86
C LYS A 237 -23.99 -17.50 -20.54
N GLY A 238 -25.07 -17.70 -19.78
CA GLY A 238 -26.43 -17.70 -20.30
C GLY A 238 -26.77 -16.39 -21.03
N ARG A 239 -26.47 -15.24 -20.39
CA ARG A 239 -26.78 -13.92 -20.98
C ARG A 239 -25.92 -13.56 -22.19
N LEU A 240 -24.67 -14.04 -22.26
CA LEU A 240 -23.82 -13.86 -23.44
C LEU A 240 -24.40 -14.53 -24.69
N ASN A 241 -25.18 -15.60 -24.52
CA ASN A 241 -25.82 -16.31 -25.64
C ASN A 241 -27.13 -15.64 -26.11
N GLU A 242 -27.75 -14.78 -25.29
CA GLU A 242 -29.11 -14.22 -25.54
C GLU A 242 -29.13 -12.88 -26.27
N GLY A 243 -27.98 -12.24 -26.49
CA GLY A 243 -27.89 -11.03 -27.30
C GLY A 243 -26.47 -10.50 -27.36
N GLY A 244 -25.98 -10.22 -28.57
CA GLY A 244 -24.62 -9.75 -28.87
C GLY A 244 -24.22 -8.38 -28.30
N LYS A 245 -24.78 -7.98 -27.14
CA LYS A 245 -24.34 -6.81 -26.38
C LYS A 245 -23.00 -7.12 -25.71
N SER A 246 -21.94 -6.67 -26.37
CA SER A 246 -20.60 -6.36 -25.86
C SER A 246 -20.08 -7.29 -24.75
N THR A 247 -19.43 -8.36 -25.15
CA THR A 247 -18.56 -9.20 -24.31
C THR A 247 -17.67 -8.36 -23.39
N TRP A 248 -17.21 -7.19 -23.85
CA TRP A 248 -16.33 -6.28 -23.13
C TRP A 248 -16.90 -5.78 -21.79
N VAL A 249 -18.21 -5.55 -21.68
CA VAL A 249 -18.86 -5.13 -20.42
C VAL A 249 -18.90 -6.29 -19.41
N THR A 250 -18.85 -7.53 -19.88
CA THR A 250 -18.82 -8.75 -19.04
C THR A 250 -17.40 -9.18 -18.69
N LEU A 251 -16.42 -8.98 -19.58
CA LEU A 251 -15.02 -9.38 -19.35
C LEU A 251 -14.28 -8.44 -18.40
N THR A 252 -14.55 -7.14 -18.46
CA THR A 252 -13.85 -6.14 -17.62
C THR A 252 -14.05 -6.41 -16.12
N PRO A 253 -15.27 -6.68 -15.60
CA PRO A 253 -15.47 -7.06 -14.20
C PRO A 253 -14.77 -8.36 -13.80
N ILE A 254 -14.70 -9.36 -14.69
CA ILE A 254 -14.03 -10.63 -14.43
C ILE A 254 -12.51 -10.45 -14.37
N LYS A 255 -11.92 -9.69 -15.30
CA LYS A 255 -10.50 -9.32 -15.27
C LYS A 255 -10.15 -8.61 -13.96
N GLN A 256 -10.95 -7.61 -13.58
CA GLN A 256 -10.75 -6.92 -12.30
C GLN A 256 -10.89 -7.89 -11.12
N ALA A 257 -11.86 -8.82 -11.15
CA ALA A 257 -12.01 -9.83 -10.09
C ALA A 257 -10.76 -10.72 -9.95
N ILE A 258 -10.07 -11.05 -11.07
CA ILE A 258 -8.78 -11.74 -11.03
C ILE A 258 -7.72 -10.86 -10.33
N GLU A 259 -7.60 -9.59 -10.70
CA GLU A 259 -6.64 -8.66 -10.07
C GLU A 259 -6.85 -8.58 -8.55
N TYR A 260 -8.09 -8.40 -8.09
CA TYR A 260 -8.43 -8.38 -6.66
C TYR A 260 -8.20 -9.74 -5.98
N ALA A 261 -8.47 -10.86 -6.67
CA ALA A 261 -8.18 -12.19 -6.15
C ALA A 261 -6.68 -12.43 -6.00
N VAL A 262 -5.85 -11.93 -6.92
CA VAL A 262 -4.38 -11.97 -6.82
C VAL A 262 -3.91 -11.16 -5.61
N ASP A 263 -4.46 -9.95 -5.42
CA ASP A 263 -4.17 -9.09 -4.26
C ASP A 263 -4.57 -9.74 -2.93
N ALA A 264 -5.69 -10.46 -2.92
CA ALA A 264 -6.19 -11.18 -1.76
C ALA A 264 -5.55 -12.58 -1.58
N ASN A 265 -4.67 -13.00 -2.48
CA ASN A 265 -4.10 -14.36 -2.55
C ASN A 265 -5.16 -15.48 -2.60
N ALA A 266 -6.28 -15.23 -3.28
CA ALA A 266 -7.38 -16.17 -3.47
C ALA A 266 -7.12 -17.12 -4.65
N GLY A 267 -6.23 -18.08 -4.38
CA GLY A 267 -5.76 -19.12 -5.29
C GLY A 267 -6.79 -19.70 -6.26
N ALA A 268 -7.84 -20.28 -5.70
CA ALA A 268 -8.82 -21.04 -6.47
C ALA A 268 -9.74 -20.11 -7.29
N SER A 269 -10.04 -18.91 -6.79
CA SER A 269 -10.75 -17.89 -7.57
C SER A 269 -9.97 -17.48 -8.80
N VAL A 270 -8.66 -17.23 -8.67
CA VAL A 270 -7.80 -16.86 -9.80
C VAL A 270 -7.84 -17.93 -10.88
N CYS A 271 -7.65 -19.21 -10.51
CA CYS A 271 -7.70 -20.32 -11.47
C CYS A 271 -9.06 -20.42 -12.18
N MET A 272 -10.17 -20.42 -11.42
CA MET A 272 -11.52 -20.54 -12.00
C MET A 272 -11.86 -19.38 -12.93
N LEU A 273 -11.56 -18.13 -12.51
CA LEU A 273 -11.84 -16.94 -13.31
C LEU A 273 -10.95 -16.88 -14.55
N GLN A 274 -9.70 -17.32 -14.44
CA GLN A 274 -8.77 -17.42 -15.57
C GLN A 274 -9.27 -18.43 -16.61
N GLU A 275 -9.60 -19.66 -16.20
CA GLU A 275 -10.15 -20.69 -17.10
C GLU A 275 -11.44 -20.21 -17.78
N PHE A 276 -12.31 -19.53 -17.03
CA PHE A 276 -13.53 -18.97 -17.59
C PHE A 276 -13.26 -17.88 -18.62
N LEU A 277 -12.31 -16.97 -18.38
CA LEU A 277 -11.94 -15.95 -19.37
C LEU A 277 -11.35 -16.58 -20.62
N LEU A 278 -10.51 -17.62 -20.51
CA LEU A 278 -9.93 -18.29 -21.66
C LEU A 278 -11.00 -18.97 -22.53
N THR A 279 -11.94 -19.69 -21.89
CA THR A 279 -13.06 -20.31 -22.62
C THR A 279 -13.99 -19.29 -23.30
N LEU A 280 -14.10 -18.07 -22.77
CA LEU A 280 -14.84 -17.00 -23.43
C LEU A 280 -14.03 -16.30 -24.53
N GLY A 281 -12.73 -16.03 -24.31
CA GLY A 281 -11.85 -15.38 -25.28
C GLY A 281 -11.68 -16.18 -26.57
N GLU A 282 -11.61 -17.52 -26.46
CA GLU A 282 -11.62 -18.43 -27.62
C GLU A 282 -12.91 -18.29 -28.46
N ARG A 283 -14.03 -17.94 -27.82
CA ARG A 283 -15.33 -17.78 -28.50
C ARG A 283 -15.49 -16.40 -29.15
N THR A 284 -14.82 -15.38 -28.66
CA THR A 284 -15.08 -13.99 -29.07
C THR A 284 -14.02 -13.38 -29.99
N GLN A 285 -12.91 -14.07 -30.28
CA GLN A 285 -11.78 -13.55 -31.07
C GLN A 285 -11.28 -12.18 -30.55
N GLU A 286 -11.47 -11.91 -29.26
CA GLU A 286 -11.19 -10.61 -28.66
C GLU A 286 -9.70 -10.40 -28.38
N ALA A 287 -9.36 -9.13 -28.14
CA ALA A 287 -8.02 -8.55 -28.09
C ALA A 287 -6.89 -9.44 -27.50
N PRO A 288 -5.63 -9.26 -27.94
CA PRO A 288 -4.47 -10.04 -27.47
C PRO A 288 -4.23 -9.97 -25.96
N GLU A 289 -4.81 -9.00 -25.26
CA GLU A 289 -4.76 -8.85 -23.81
C GLU A 289 -5.44 -10.01 -23.04
N TYR A 290 -6.44 -10.67 -23.65
CA TYR A 290 -7.15 -11.82 -23.08
C TYR A 290 -6.59 -13.17 -23.55
N SER A 291 -5.45 -13.16 -24.26
CA SER A 291 -4.71 -14.39 -24.55
C SER A 291 -4.22 -15.07 -23.28
N LYS A 292 -3.97 -16.38 -23.33
CA LYS A 292 -3.37 -17.14 -22.22
C LYS A 292 -2.12 -16.45 -21.68
N ASP A 293 -1.18 -16.13 -22.56
CA ASP A 293 0.07 -15.46 -22.23
C ASP A 293 -0.15 -14.05 -21.64
N GLY A 294 -1.12 -13.30 -22.18
CA GLY A 294 -1.48 -11.97 -21.69
C GLY A 294 -2.03 -12.00 -20.26
N LEU A 295 -2.92 -12.95 -19.98
CA LEU A 295 -3.55 -13.12 -18.67
C LEU A 295 -2.57 -13.65 -17.62
N GLU A 296 -1.72 -14.62 -17.98
CA GLU A 296 -0.66 -15.13 -17.10
C GLU A 296 0.36 -14.04 -16.76
N ARG A 297 0.77 -13.22 -17.76
CA ARG A 297 1.62 -12.06 -17.53
C ARG A 297 0.97 -11.06 -16.58
N MET A 298 -0.30 -10.73 -16.78
CA MET A 298 -1.03 -9.81 -15.91
C MET A 298 -1.04 -10.31 -14.45
N ILE A 299 -1.36 -11.59 -14.25
CA ILE A 299 -1.39 -12.24 -12.93
C ILE A 299 0.00 -12.19 -12.28
N ALA A 300 1.06 -12.59 -12.99
CA ALA A 300 2.42 -12.63 -12.47
C ALA A 300 2.97 -11.23 -12.14
N VAL A 301 2.77 -10.25 -13.03
CA VAL A 301 3.18 -8.85 -12.83
C VAL A 301 2.49 -8.23 -11.62
N ARG A 302 1.19 -8.47 -11.44
CA ARG A 302 0.45 -7.99 -10.26
C ARG A 302 0.94 -8.70 -8.98
N ALA A 303 1.12 -10.01 -9.04
CA ALA A 303 1.61 -10.83 -7.93
C ALA A 303 3.03 -10.43 -7.47
N ALA A 304 3.88 -9.94 -8.38
CA ALA A 304 5.24 -9.49 -8.07
C ALA A 304 5.25 -8.33 -7.07
N SER A 305 4.34 -7.37 -7.23
CA SER A 305 4.20 -6.22 -6.31
C SER A 305 3.77 -6.64 -4.90
N ASN A 306 3.02 -7.74 -4.81
CA ASN A 306 2.54 -8.31 -3.54
C ASN A 306 3.51 -9.35 -2.94
N GLY A 307 4.61 -9.67 -3.62
CA GLY A 307 5.57 -10.68 -3.16
C GLY A 307 5.06 -12.11 -3.28
N ASN A 308 4.04 -12.35 -4.11
CA ASN A 308 3.37 -13.64 -4.19
C ASN A 308 4.05 -14.60 -5.17
N ALA A 309 5.00 -15.38 -4.65
CA ALA A 309 5.77 -16.36 -5.42
C ALA A 309 4.92 -17.45 -6.09
N ARG A 310 3.69 -17.72 -5.61
CA ARG A 310 2.81 -18.77 -6.15
C ARG A 310 2.51 -18.58 -7.64
N TYR A 311 2.35 -17.33 -8.07
CA TYR A 311 2.03 -17.01 -9.45
C TYR A 311 3.25 -16.60 -10.27
N VAL A 312 4.24 -16.00 -9.60
CA VAL A 312 5.44 -15.48 -10.25
C VAL A 312 6.38 -16.61 -10.69
N MET A 313 6.65 -17.58 -9.82
CA MET A 313 7.65 -18.62 -10.11
C MET A 313 7.22 -19.53 -11.27
N PRO A 314 5.99 -20.09 -11.30
CA PRO A 314 5.57 -20.95 -12.41
C PRO A 314 5.57 -20.20 -13.75
N TRP A 315 5.17 -18.92 -13.76
CA TRP A 315 5.18 -18.11 -14.97
C TRP A 315 6.61 -17.85 -15.49
N LEU A 316 7.57 -17.64 -14.58
CA LEU A 316 8.98 -17.48 -14.97
C LEU A 316 9.58 -18.79 -15.50
N GLU A 317 9.26 -19.94 -14.88
CA GLU A 317 9.67 -21.28 -15.34
C GLU A 317 9.10 -21.58 -16.74
N GLU A 318 7.81 -21.32 -16.94
CA GLU A 318 7.15 -21.49 -18.23
C GLU A 318 7.74 -20.53 -19.29
N SER A 319 7.97 -19.26 -18.91
CA SER A 319 8.66 -18.31 -19.79
C SER A 319 10.08 -18.74 -20.15
N ALA A 320 10.82 -19.39 -19.25
CA ALA A 320 12.16 -19.89 -19.55
C ALA A 320 12.12 -21.04 -20.57
N SER A 321 11.06 -21.84 -20.54
CA SER A 321 10.88 -22.99 -21.44
C SER A 321 10.35 -22.63 -22.83
N LYS A 322 9.45 -21.64 -22.94
CA LYS A 322 8.72 -21.34 -24.18
C LYS A 322 9.23 -20.14 -24.96
N ASN A 323 9.76 -19.14 -24.28
CA ASN A 323 10.12 -17.87 -24.91
C ASN A 323 11.58 -17.86 -25.35
N SER A 324 11.92 -16.94 -26.26
CA SER A 324 13.33 -16.65 -26.54
C SER A 324 14.04 -16.18 -25.26
N GLN A 325 15.35 -16.41 -25.19
CA GLN A 325 16.18 -15.97 -24.06
C GLN A 325 16.00 -14.47 -23.77
N ASP A 326 15.92 -13.64 -24.82
CA ASP A 326 15.71 -12.19 -24.69
C ASP A 326 14.35 -11.86 -24.06
N LYS A 327 13.28 -12.56 -24.47
CA LYS A 327 11.94 -12.31 -23.94
C LYS A 327 11.81 -12.80 -22.49
N HIS A 328 12.43 -13.93 -22.17
CA HIS A 328 12.52 -14.38 -20.78
C HIS A 328 13.30 -13.39 -19.91
N LYS A 329 14.44 -12.86 -20.41
CA LYS A 329 15.23 -11.84 -19.73
C LYS A 329 14.43 -10.55 -19.49
N GLU A 330 13.60 -10.11 -20.43
CA GLU A 330 12.68 -8.98 -20.28
C GLU A 330 11.60 -9.23 -19.21
N ASN A 331 10.99 -10.43 -19.21
CA ASN A 331 9.98 -10.83 -18.24
C ASN A 331 10.56 -10.89 -16.82
N LEU A 332 11.75 -11.49 -16.68
CA LEU A 332 12.50 -11.56 -15.43
C LEU A 332 12.84 -10.16 -14.91
N LYS A 333 13.36 -9.28 -15.78
CA LYS A 333 13.64 -7.87 -15.42
C LYS A 333 12.37 -7.16 -14.94
N THR A 334 11.25 -7.31 -15.64
CA THR A 334 9.97 -6.67 -15.28
C THR A 334 9.53 -7.07 -13.87
N VAL A 335 9.56 -8.38 -13.56
CA VAL A 335 9.17 -8.89 -12.24
C VAL A 335 10.13 -8.40 -11.15
N LEU A 336 11.44 -8.49 -11.39
CA LEU A 336 12.45 -8.06 -10.41
C LEU A 336 12.37 -6.56 -10.15
N VAL A 337 12.17 -5.72 -11.17
CA VAL A 337 11.97 -4.28 -11.00
C VAL A 337 10.76 -4.01 -10.10
N LEU A 338 9.62 -4.63 -10.36
CA LEU A 338 8.40 -4.43 -9.55
C LEU A 338 8.54 -4.97 -8.12
N ALA A 339 9.17 -6.13 -7.94
CA ALA A 339 9.43 -6.69 -6.63
C ALA A 339 10.40 -5.79 -5.82
N CYS A 340 11.42 -5.22 -6.48
CA CYS A 340 12.36 -4.29 -5.88
C CYS A 340 11.73 -2.93 -5.56
N THR A 341 10.88 -2.37 -6.42
CA THR A 341 10.17 -1.11 -6.11
C THR A 341 9.20 -1.31 -4.94
N ALA A 342 8.52 -2.45 -4.87
CA ALA A 342 7.60 -2.79 -3.79
C ALA A 342 8.30 -3.18 -2.47
N GLY A 343 9.57 -3.61 -2.52
CA GLY A 343 10.35 -4.02 -1.34
C GLY A 343 10.16 -5.49 -0.95
N GLN A 344 9.86 -6.36 -1.90
CA GLN A 344 9.52 -7.76 -1.66
C GLN A 344 10.78 -8.64 -1.58
N THR A 345 11.56 -8.49 -0.51
CA THR A 345 12.87 -9.16 -0.32
C THR A 345 12.80 -10.68 -0.48
N LYS A 346 11.78 -11.35 0.08
CA LYS A 346 11.64 -12.81 0.01
C LYS A 346 11.39 -13.31 -1.42
N LEU A 347 10.62 -12.55 -2.20
CA LEU A 347 10.36 -12.91 -3.60
C LEU A 347 11.62 -12.73 -4.43
N VAL A 348 12.31 -11.60 -4.27
CA VAL A 348 13.58 -11.32 -4.97
C VAL A 348 14.62 -12.40 -4.67
N GLN A 349 14.82 -12.75 -3.40
CA GLN A 349 15.71 -13.84 -3.00
C GLN A 349 15.38 -15.15 -3.73
N ARG A 350 14.10 -15.55 -3.71
CA ARG A 350 13.67 -16.80 -4.33
C ARG A 350 13.89 -16.82 -5.85
N ILE A 351 13.69 -15.68 -6.51
CA ILE A 351 13.95 -15.55 -7.95
C ILE A 351 15.45 -15.69 -8.23
N LEU A 352 16.30 -15.00 -7.45
CA LEU A 352 17.75 -15.02 -7.61
C LEU A 352 18.39 -16.39 -7.26
N ASP A 353 17.77 -17.16 -6.36
CA ASP A 353 18.22 -18.52 -6.01
C ASP A 353 17.94 -19.54 -7.12
N VAL A 354 16.85 -19.36 -7.87
CA VAL A 354 16.39 -20.33 -8.89
C VAL A 354 16.91 -19.96 -10.27
N SER A 355 16.80 -18.68 -10.63
CA SER A 355 17.39 -18.14 -11.85
C SER A 355 18.84 -17.84 -11.50
N SER A 356 19.82 -18.63 -11.94
CA SER A 356 21.26 -18.32 -11.84
C SER A 356 21.45 -16.84 -12.17
N GLY A 357 21.58 -15.99 -11.15
CA GLY A 357 21.13 -14.60 -11.24
C GLY A 357 21.75 -13.89 -12.43
N PRO A 358 21.01 -13.09 -13.22
CA PRO A 358 21.62 -12.25 -14.23
C PRO A 358 22.45 -11.19 -13.49
N GLU A 359 23.75 -11.47 -13.30
CA GLU A 359 24.72 -10.53 -12.74
C GLU A 359 24.59 -9.15 -13.40
N ASP A 360 24.26 -9.14 -14.70
CA ASP A 360 23.95 -8.00 -15.55
C ASP A 360 22.97 -6.97 -14.94
N PHE A 361 21.96 -7.40 -14.18
CA PHE A 361 20.93 -6.51 -13.64
C PHE A 361 21.02 -6.30 -12.12
N CYS A 362 21.80 -7.11 -11.39
CA CYS A 362 21.91 -6.99 -9.92
C CYS A 362 22.38 -5.60 -9.49
N LEU A 363 23.28 -4.97 -10.26
CA LEU A 363 23.71 -3.60 -10.00
C LEU A 363 22.55 -2.60 -10.18
N GLU A 364 21.82 -2.65 -11.29
CA GLU A 364 20.66 -1.77 -11.57
C GLU A 364 19.55 -1.95 -10.52
N LEU A 365 19.24 -3.20 -10.14
CA LEU A 365 18.22 -3.52 -9.15
C LEU A 365 18.63 -3.08 -7.73
N SER A 366 19.90 -3.20 -7.38
CA SER A 366 20.42 -2.68 -6.10
C SER A 366 20.34 -1.15 -6.03
N MET A 367 20.59 -0.45 -7.14
CA MET A 367 20.41 1.00 -7.25
C MET A 367 18.93 1.40 -7.13
N LEU A 368 18.02 0.60 -7.70
CA LEU A 368 16.59 0.81 -7.56
C LEU A 368 16.11 0.58 -6.11
N ALA A 369 16.60 -0.46 -5.45
CA ALA A 369 16.32 -0.72 -4.04
C ALA A 369 16.82 0.44 -3.15
N ALA A 370 18.00 0.99 -3.45
CA ALA A 370 18.54 2.18 -2.80
C ALA A 370 17.67 3.43 -3.02
N GLN A 371 17.19 3.63 -4.25
CA GLN A 371 16.32 4.76 -4.59
C GLN A 371 14.95 4.68 -3.90
N HIS A 372 14.40 3.47 -3.73
CA HIS A 372 13.07 3.24 -3.14
C HIS A 372 13.06 3.06 -1.63
N GLY A 373 14.22 2.91 -1.00
CA GLY A 373 14.29 2.91 0.45
C GLY A 373 14.47 1.54 1.11
N HIS A 374 14.81 0.49 0.36
CA HIS A 374 14.68 -0.88 0.84
C HIS A 374 16.01 -1.47 1.32
N ARG A 375 16.37 -1.20 2.58
CA ARG A 375 17.62 -1.71 3.19
C ARG A 375 17.78 -3.23 3.08
N ALA A 376 16.73 -4.00 3.39
CA ALA A 376 16.81 -5.46 3.36
C ALA A 376 17.12 -6.02 1.96
N LEU A 377 16.76 -5.29 0.90
CA LEU A 377 17.15 -5.64 -0.48
C LEU A 377 18.60 -5.26 -0.78
N ILE A 378 19.10 -4.15 -0.24
CA ILE A 378 20.53 -3.79 -0.37
C ILE A 378 21.40 -4.86 0.29
N ASP A 379 21.09 -5.21 1.55
CA ASP A 379 21.78 -6.29 2.28
C ASP A 379 21.75 -7.59 1.46
N LEU A 380 20.61 -7.90 0.83
CA LEU A 380 20.46 -9.06 -0.06
C LEU A 380 21.43 -9.01 -1.24
N PHE A 381 21.44 -7.92 -2.00
CA PHE A 381 22.29 -7.80 -3.18
C PHE A 381 23.79 -7.86 -2.84
N GLN A 382 24.19 -7.39 -1.65
CA GLN A 382 25.56 -7.57 -1.17
C GLN A 382 25.92 -9.05 -0.97
N THR A 383 24.99 -9.89 -0.51
CA THR A 383 25.24 -11.35 -0.39
C THR A 383 25.43 -12.03 -1.75
N TYR A 384 24.86 -11.47 -2.81
CA TYR A 384 25.09 -11.89 -4.21
C TYR A 384 26.30 -11.20 -4.85
N GLY A 385 27.17 -10.55 -4.07
CA GLY A 385 28.45 -10.00 -4.56
C GLY A 385 28.36 -8.59 -5.16
N VAL A 386 27.22 -7.90 -5.06
CA VAL A 386 27.12 -6.51 -5.52
C VAL A 386 27.90 -5.59 -4.58
N VAL A 387 28.97 -4.97 -5.10
CA VAL A 387 29.74 -3.97 -4.37
C VAL A 387 28.97 -2.63 -4.40
N MET A 388 28.73 -2.09 -3.21
CA MET A 388 28.09 -0.78 -3.06
C MET A 388 29.09 0.32 -3.44
N GLY A 389 28.69 1.20 -4.35
CA GLY A 389 29.52 2.29 -4.85
C GLY A 389 28.87 3.67 -4.71
N PRO A 390 29.59 4.74 -5.09
CA PRO A 390 29.09 6.11 -5.05
C PRO A 390 27.77 6.30 -5.81
N GLN A 391 27.55 5.53 -6.90
CA GLN A 391 26.28 5.57 -7.64
C GLN A 391 25.05 5.15 -6.83
N HIS A 392 25.19 4.22 -5.87
CA HIS A 392 24.10 3.79 -4.99
C HIS A 392 23.74 4.90 -4.01
N LEU A 393 24.76 5.55 -3.45
CA LEU A 393 24.58 6.68 -2.56
C LEU A 393 23.94 7.86 -3.28
N LEU A 394 24.38 8.16 -4.52
CA LEU A 394 23.74 9.18 -5.36
C LEU A 394 22.25 8.86 -5.63
N LYS A 395 21.92 7.61 -6.01
CA LYS A 395 20.53 7.20 -6.26
C LYS A 395 19.65 7.28 -5.02
N SER A 396 20.20 6.93 -3.86
CA SER A 396 19.49 7.11 -2.58
C SER A 396 19.17 8.59 -2.31
N LEU A 397 20.05 9.53 -2.68
CA LEU A 397 19.84 10.98 -2.54
C LEU A 397 18.95 11.60 -3.64
N GLU A 398 18.82 10.95 -4.80
CA GLU A 398 17.88 11.34 -5.85
C GLU A 398 16.43 11.05 -5.40
N GLY A 399 16.17 9.81 -4.97
CA GLY A 399 14.85 9.30 -4.60
C GLY A 399 13.81 9.35 -5.74
N THR A 400 12.67 8.69 -5.58
CA THR A 400 11.52 8.82 -6.51
C THR A 400 10.48 9.82 -5.99
N VAL A 401 9.79 10.49 -6.92
CA VAL A 401 8.66 11.39 -6.62
C VAL A 401 7.49 10.63 -5.97
N GLU A 402 7.35 9.32 -6.21
CA GLU A 402 6.31 8.47 -5.61
C GLU A 402 6.53 8.19 -4.11
N ASN A 403 7.79 8.24 -3.65
CA ASN A 403 8.12 8.34 -2.22
C ASN A 403 7.75 9.71 -1.60
N ARG A 404 7.20 10.66 -2.38
CA ARG A 404 6.61 11.88 -1.81
C ARG A 404 5.20 11.64 -1.26
N ILE A 405 4.52 10.53 -1.56
CA ILE A 405 3.08 10.41 -1.26
C ILE A 405 2.61 9.02 -0.75
N GLU A 406 3.22 7.86 -1.09
CA GLU A 406 2.51 6.58 -0.85
C GLU A 406 3.18 5.47 -0.01
N THR A 407 4.49 5.49 0.28
CA THR A 407 5.09 4.43 1.14
C THR A 407 5.40 4.89 2.57
N ALA A 408 4.40 4.64 3.42
CA ALA A 408 4.29 4.88 4.86
C ALA A 408 5.23 4.03 5.75
N ASP A 409 6.54 4.00 5.48
CA ASP A 409 7.48 3.23 6.29
C ASP A 409 8.75 4.04 6.66
N PRO A 410 8.95 4.40 7.94
CA PRO A 410 10.13 5.11 8.43
C PRO A 410 11.40 4.27 8.42
N SER A 411 11.31 2.95 8.22
CA SER A 411 12.48 2.13 7.91
C SER A 411 13.01 2.38 6.48
N LYS A 412 12.30 3.17 5.69
CA LYS A 412 12.66 3.65 4.34
C LYS A 412 13.08 5.13 4.30
N THR A 413 13.45 5.71 5.45
CA THR A 413 14.00 7.09 5.50
C THR A 413 15.30 7.18 4.71
N TYR A 414 15.48 8.29 4.00
CA TYR A 414 16.70 8.65 3.26
C TYR A 414 17.93 8.51 4.15
N PHE A 415 17.86 8.99 5.39
CA PHE A 415 19.00 8.98 6.30
C PHE A 415 19.47 7.56 6.65
N LEU A 416 18.57 6.64 7.01
CA LEU A 416 18.99 5.29 7.46
C LEU A 416 19.73 4.51 6.38
N ILE A 417 19.41 4.75 5.11
CA ILE A 417 20.04 4.09 3.96
C ILE A 417 21.36 4.75 3.62
N VAL A 418 21.39 6.08 3.60
CA VAL A 418 22.63 6.85 3.45
C VAL A 418 23.62 6.47 4.56
N GLN A 419 23.15 6.37 5.80
CA GLN A 419 23.94 5.92 6.95
C GLN A 419 24.43 4.49 6.78
N HIS A 420 23.57 3.57 6.36
CA HIS A 420 23.97 2.20 6.12
C HIS A 420 25.01 2.07 4.99
N MET A 421 24.89 2.84 3.91
CA MET A 421 25.85 2.87 2.81
C MET A 421 27.20 3.44 3.24
N ILE A 422 27.20 4.56 3.98
CA ILE A 422 28.42 5.17 4.52
C ILE A 422 29.11 4.22 5.50
N ASN A 423 28.34 3.58 6.40
CA ASN A 423 28.88 2.57 7.33
C ASN A 423 29.43 1.34 6.61
N SER A 424 28.95 1.06 5.39
CA SER A 424 29.47 -0.01 4.53
C SER A 424 30.72 0.41 3.74
N GLY A 425 31.24 1.63 3.96
CA GLY A 425 32.47 2.13 3.34
C GLY A 425 32.29 2.79 1.97
N VAL A 426 31.06 3.16 1.58
CA VAL A 426 30.82 3.83 0.29
C VAL A 426 31.47 5.21 0.29
N ALA A 427 32.34 5.45 -0.71
CA ALA A 427 33.03 6.73 -0.85
C ALA A 427 32.10 7.86 -1.29
N VAL A 428 32.34 9.06 -0.75
CA VAL A 428 31.66 10.29 -1.18
C VAL A 428 32.47 10.96 -2.28
N ASP A 429 31.87 11.15 -3.45
CA ASP A 429 32.49 11.77 -4.62
C ASP A 429 31.93 13.18 -4.92
N LEU A 430 32.45 13.81 -5.97
CA LEU A 430 32.03 15.15 -6.38
C LEU A 430 30.55 15.20 -6.83
N HIS A 431 30.01 14.14 -7.42
CA HIS A 431 28.62 14.10 -7.89
C HIS A 431 27.65 14.05 -6.71
N ILE A 432 27.97 13.25 -5.69
CA ILE A 432 27.24 13.20 -4.43
C ILE A 432 27.23 14.58 -3.75
N LEU A 433 28.36 15.28 -3.71
CA LEU A 433 28.45 16.63 -3.16
C LEU A 433 27.62 17.65 -3.94
N LYS A 434 27.65 17.62 -5.27
CA LYS A 434 26.75 18.45 -6.10
C LYS A 434 25.27 18.17 -5.82
N ARG A 435 24.90 16.90 -5.58
CA ARG A 435 23.53 16.56 -5.18
C ARG A 435 23.19 17.10 -3.79
N CYS A 436 24.12 17.00 -2.84
CA CYS A 436 23.97 17.59 -1.51
C CYS A 436 23.77 19.11 -1.57
N GLU A 437 24.46 19.80 -2.47
CA GLU A 437 24.31 21.24 -2.69
C GLU A 437 22.93 21.61 -3.23
N MET A 438 22.39 20.82 -4.16
CA MET A 438 21.01 20.98 -4.63
C MET A 438 20.00 20.74 -3.50
N LEU A 439 20.21 19.70 -2.69
CA LEU A 439 19.37 19.42 -1.52
C LEU A 439 19.45 20.55 -0.49
N ALA A 440 20.64 21.07 -0.20
CA ALA A 440 20.86 22.22 0.67
C ALA A 440 20.17 23.47 0.12
N THR A 441 20.17 23.67 -1.20
CA THR A 441 19.42 24.76 -1.87
C THR A 441 17.91 24.61 -1.68
N GLU A 442 17.36 23.39 -1.86
CA GLU A 442 15.95 23.09 -1.58
C GLU A 442 15.59 23.36 -0.12
N LEU A 443 16.47 22.94 0.80
CA LEU A 443 16.35 23.15 2.25
C LEU A 443 16.49 24.63 2.63
N PHE A 444 17.21 25.42 1.85
CA PHE A 444 17.39 26.84 2.13
C PHE A 444 16.27 27.71 1.56
N ARG A 445 15.78 27.44 0.34
CA ARG A 445 14.76 28.24 -0.35
C ARG A 445 13.37 28.09 0.28
N ASN A 446 13.01 26.89 0.67
CA ASN A 446 11.67 26.59 1.18
C ASN A 446 11.55 26.92 2.68
N ARG A 447 11.84 28.14 3.15
CA ARG A 447 11.86 28.46 4.61
C ARG A 447 10.48 28.40 5.27
N TYR A 448 9.41 28.58 4.52
CA TYR A 448 8.03 28.52 5.01
C TYR A 448 7.39 27.21 4.57
N ILE A 449 7.15 26.33 5.53
CA ILE A 449 6.33 25.16 5.31
C ILE A 449 5.43 24.93 6.52
N SER A 450 4.13 24.81 6.25
CA SER A 450 3.07 24.42 7.16
C SER A 450 2.85 22.89 7.25
N ASP A 451 3.77 22.09 6.71
CA ASP A 451 3.59 20.67 6.40
C ASP A 451 4.77 19.77 6.87
N TYR A 452 4.53 18.90 7.85
CA TYR A 452 5.40 17.91 8.49
C TYR A 452 5.83 16.74 7.61
N THR A 453 5.10 16.34 6.57
CA THR A 453 5.65 15.38 5.59
C THR A 453 6.88 15.97 4.91
N LYS A 454 6.78 17.25 4.57
CA LYS A 454 7.90 18.04 4.09
C LYS A 454 8.88 18.32 5.23
N HIS A 455 8.47 18.51 6.49
CA HIS A 455 9.41 18.65 7.61
C HIS A 455 10.26 17.40 7.82
N ILE A 456 9.69 16.19 7.89
CA ILE A 456 10.44 14.95 8.05
C ILE A 456 11.31 14.72 6.84
N SER A 457 10.77 14.79 5.62
CA SER A 457 11.59 14.68 4.42
C SER A 457 12.76 15.67 4.44
N ARG A 458 12.58 16.86 5.01
CA ARG A 458 13.65 17.84 5.16
C ARG A 458 14.61 17.56 6.30
N THR A 459 14.14 17.13 7.46
CA THR A 459 15.01 16.71 8.57
C THR A 459 15.83 15.51 8.13
N ASP A 460 15.23 14.59 7.40
CA ASP A 460 15.84 13.39 6.83
C ASP A 460 16.89 13.77 5.76
N LYS A 461 16.53 14.68 4.83
CA LYS A 461 17.48 15.29 3.89
C LYS A 461 18.59 16.05 4.62
N ALA A 462 18.29 16.79 5.67
CA ALA A 462 19.26 17.58 6.44
C ALA A 462 20.25 16.68 7.17
N MET A 463 19.77 15.63 7.85
CA MET A 463 20.60 14.62 8.49
C MET A 463 21.48 13.92 7.45
N ALA A 464 20.93 13.54 6.30
CA ALA A 464 21.69 12.95 5.20
C ALA A 464 22.76 13.91 4.65
N THR A 465 22.42 15.18 4.40
CA THR A 465 23.35 16.20 3.92
C THR A 465 24.49 16.45 4.91
N ILE A 466 24.19 16.53 6.22
CA ILE A 466 25.20 16.68 7.27
C ILE A 466 26.11 15.46 7.31
N LEU A 467 25.55 14.26 7.32
CA LEU A 467 26.32 13.02 7.37
C LEU A 467 27.22 12.87 6.14
N VAL A 468 26.70 13.16 4.94
CA VAL A 468 27.48 13.07 3.70
C VAL A 468 28.60 14.11 3.66
N ALA A 469 28.34 15.36 4.06
CA ALA A 469 29.36 16.40 4.09
C ALA A 469 30.45 16.14 5.14
N HIS A 470 30.07 15.62 6.30
CA HIS A 470 31.02 15.19 7.35
C HIS A 470 31.88 14.04 6.87
N THR A 471 31.27 13.02 6.27
CA THR A 471 32.01 11.89 5.68
C THR A 471 32.95 12.37 4.56
N ALA A 472 32.52 13.32 3.74
CA ALA A 472 33.32 13.86 2.64
C ALA A 472 34.64 14.51 3.09
N MET A 473 34.77 14.96 4.34
CA MET A 473 36.03 15.49 4.88
C MET A 473 37.19 14.49 4.77
N ASN A 474 36.89 13.19 4.78
CA ASN A 474 37.89 12.12 4.64
C ASN A 474 38.12 11.67 3.19
N HIS A 475 37.30 12.11 2.22
CA HIS A 475 37.29 11.58 0.85
C HIS A 475 37.63 12.63 -0.22
N VAL A 476 37.39 13.91 0.03
CA VAL A 476 37.64 14.99 -0.93
C VAL A 476 38.56 16.07 -0.38
N LYS A 477 39.22 16.80 -1.30
CA LYS A 477 40.02 17.97 -0.93
C LYS A 477 39.13 19.04 -0.31
N ARG A 478 39.71 19.76 0.64
CA ARG A 478 39.07 20.88 1.36
C ARG A 478 38.48 21.96 0.45
N SER A 479 39.20 22.33 -0.61
CA SER A 479 38.74 23.31 -1.60
C SER A 479 37.39 22.94 -2.23
N VAL A 480 37.13 21.65 -2.45
CA VAL A 480 35.91 21.15 -3.07
C VAL A 480 34.67 21.37 -2.19
N LEU A 481 34.81 21.19 -0.87
CA LEU A 481 33.74 21.47 0.10
C LEU A 481 33.60 22.97 0.38
N LYS A 482 34.69 23.73 0.30
CA LYS A 482 34.68 25.19 0.44
C LYS A 482 33.84 25.87 -0.65
N ASP A 483 33.82 25.31 -1.85
CA ASP A 483 33.04 25.81 -2.98
C ASP A 483 31.52 25.50 -2.87
N GLN A 484 31.09 24.67 -1.91
CA GLN A 484 29.68 24.33 -1.67
C GLN A 484 28.97 25.40 -0.83
N PHE A 485 28.63 26.51 -1.48
CA PHE A 485 28.05 27.70 -0.86
C PHE A 485 26.77 27.43 -0.05
N TYR A 486 25.80 26.72 -0.64
CA TYR A 486 24.50 26.44 0.00
C TYR A 486 24.63 25.44 1.13
N THR A 487 25.49 24.42 1.00
CA THR A 487 25.78 23.47 2.08
C THR A 487 26.36 24.19 3.30
N LYS A 488 27.39 25.04 3.09
CA LYS A 488 27.98 25.86 4.16
C LYS A 488 26.93 26.78 4.80
N THR A 489 26.15 27.47 3.99
CA THR A 489 25.13 28.41 4.47
C THR A 489 24.03 27.67 5.25
N PHE A 490 23.62 26.49 4.78
CA PHE A 490 22.65 25.64 5.46
C PHE A 490 23.16 25.18 6.84
N PHE A 491 24.43 24.76 6.96
CA PHE A 491 24.99 24.36 8.25
C PHE A 491 25.03 25.52 9.25
N LYS A 492 25.36 26.75 8.80
CA LYS A 492 25.22 27.94 9.66
C LYS A 492 23.79 28.17 10.13
N VAL A 493 22.79 27.89 9.29
CA VAL A 493 21.37 27.97 9.68
C VAL A 493 21.02 26.91 10.74
N VAL A 494 21.56 25.70 10.63
CA VAL A 494 21.42 24.62 11.63
C VAL A 494 22.08 25.03 12.95
N LEU A 495 23.32 25.50 12.92
CA LEU A 495 24.09 25.92 14.10
C LEU A 495 23.44 27.11 14.84
N ASN A 496 22.83 28.03 14.10
CA ASN A 496 22.07 29.16 14.66
C ASN A 496 20.69 28.75 15.22
N GLY A 497 20.36 27.45 15.25
CA GLY A 497 19.09 26.93 15.76
C GLY A 497 17.88 27.24 14.88
N ARG A 498 18.07 27.85 13.71
CA ARG A 498 17.00 28.22 12.78
C ARG A 498 16.44 27.03 12.01
N HIS A 499 17.21 25.95 11.88
CA HIS A 499 16.75 24.66 11.40
C HIS A 499 17.08 23.58 12.43
N LYS A 500 16.06 22.91 12.97
CA LYS A 500 16.23 21.89 14.01
C LYS A 500 16.54 20.54 13.40
N VAL A 501 17.70 19.98 13.73
CA VAL A 501 18.06 18.57 13.51
C VAL A 501 18.01 17.84 14.85
N PRO A 502 17.67 16.54 14.88
CA PRO A 502 17.60 15.79 16.14
C PRO A 502 19.01 15.62 16.74
N TYR A 503 19.08 15.30 18.04
CA TYR A 503 20.35 15.01 18.72
C TYR A 503 20.78 13.53 18.58
N ALA A 504 19.86 12.66 18.19
CA ALA A 504 20.07 11.23 17.98
C ALA A 504 19.48 10.83 16.61
N PRO A 505 20.02 9.81 15.92
CA PRO A 505 21.01 8.82 16.39
C PRO A 505 22.48 9.27 16.32
N LEU A 506 22.79 10.43 15.74
CA LEU A 506 24.14 10.98 15.64
C LEU A 506 24.16 12.44 16.13
N PRO A 507 25.32 12.96 16.60
CA PRO A 507 25.44 14.34 17.07
C PRO A 507 25.50 15.33 15.88
N PHE A 508 24.41 15.44 15.12
CA PHE A 508 24.35 16.19 13.86
C PHE A 508 24.76 17.66 13.98
N THR A 509 24.45 18.32 15.10
CA THR A 509 24.85 19.71 15.33
C THR A 509 26.36 19.83 15.48
N ASP A 510 27.01 18.89 16.16
CA ASP A 510 28.46 18.89 16.34
C ASP A 510 29.16 18.51 15.02
N MET A 511 28.63 17.52 14.30
CA MET A 511 29.11 17.18 12.94
C MET A 511 29.03 18.37 11.98
N ALA A 512 27.93 19.12 12.01
CA ALA A 512 27.78 20.33 11.20
C ALA A 512 28.78 21.42 11.63
N ARG A 513 29.08 21.54 12.93
CA ARG A 513 30.09 22.47 13.46
C ARG A 513 31.47 22.10 12.94
N GLU A 514 31.86 20.84 13.07
CA GLU A 514 33.14 20.30 12.61
C GLU A 514 33.35 20.56 11.11
N VAL A 515 32.33 20.35 10.26
CA VAL A 515 32.44 20.65 8.83
C VAL A 515 32.64 22.14 8.58
N VAL A 516 31.92 23.02 9.29
CA VAL A 516 32.06 24.48 9.12
C VAL A 516 33.44 24.94 9.58
N GLU A 517 33.91 24.51 10.75
CA GLU A 517 35.24 24.82 11.28
C GLU A 517 36.35 24.30 10.35
N TRP A 518 36.19 23.07 9.84
CA TRP A 518 37.09 22.50 8.87
C TRP A 518 37.05 23.22 7.52
N ILE A 519 35.97 23.88 7.11
CA ILE A 519 35.97 24.71 5.88
C ILE A 519 36.58 26.10 6.13
N GLU A 520 36.44 26.64 7.35
CA GLU A 520 36.81 28.03 7.69
C GLU A 520 38.20 28.21 8.29
N SER A 521 38.84 27.16 8.80
CA SER A 521 40.22 27.22 9.27
C SER A 521 41.18 27.74 8.17
N PRO A 522 42.30 28.40 8.49
CA PRO A 522 43.33 28.67 7.48
C PRO A 522 43.85 27.36 6.90
N GLU A 523 44.16 27.30 5.59
CA GLU A 523 44.88 26.13 5.06
C GLU A 523 46.30 26.16 5.65
N PRO A 524 46.83 25.02 6.15
CA PRO A 524 48.24 24.97 6.47
C PRO A 524 49.04 25.25 5.19
N GLU A 525 49.96 26.20 5.27
CA GLU A 525 50.82 26.64 4.17
C GLU A 525 51.62 25.52 3.52
#